data_AF-A0A507EL89-F1
#
_entry.id   AF-A0A507EL89-F1
#
_cell.length_a   1.000
_cell.length_b   1.000
_cell.length_c   1.000
_cell.angle_alpha   90.00
_cell.angle_beta   90.00
_cell.angle_gamma   90.00
#
_symmetry.space_group_name_H-M   'P 1'
#
loop_
_entity.id
_entity.type
_entity.pdbx_description
1 polymer ?
#
loop_
_entity_poly.entity_id
_entity_poly.type
_entity_poly.pdbx_seq_one_letter_code
_entity_poly.pdbx_strand_id
1 'polypeptide(L)'
;MPIIGIGVDTCHLPHLHSLLTRHSPWRLVRRIFTVRERELFEQNFGALDLHRPLPKYPDSDGGAHWNRIPPPQRRLLSYLGGRWAAKEAAFKALYPTYHLQFRDVSILKEQGPKPCIVLSPDIVKTANYLNDFAMSKPVPSSGKNERVRTNRAFASYQGCNASNPVASTSAQSAKPMGPFMDGTVK
;
A
#
# COMPACT_ATOMS: atom_id res chain seq x y z
N MET A 1 27.15 -10.08 -4.31
CA MET A 1 26.36 -8.88 -4.69
C MET A 1 26.09 -8.06 -3.44
N PRO A 2 26.23 -6.73 -3.49
CA PRO A 2 25.84 -5.88 -2.38
C PRO A 2 24.32 -5.97 -2.14
N ILE A 3 23.91 -5.81 -0.89
CA ILE A 3 22.49 -5.71 -0.53
C ILE A 3 21.99 -4.35 -1.02
N ILE A 4 20.98 -4.34 -1.89
CA ILE A 4 20.36 -3.11 -2.41
C ILE A 4 19.45 -2.49 -1.35
N GLY A 5 18.66 -3.31 -0.65
CA GLY A 5 17.77 -2.90 0.42
C GLY A 5 16.96 -4.07 0.97
N ILE A 6 16.28 -3.83 2.09
CA ILE A 6 15.37 -4.79 2.75
C ILE A 6 14.04 -4.09 2.94
N GLY A 7 12.94 -4.80 2.71
CA GLY A 7 11.60 -4.30 2.94
C GLY A 7 10.75 -5.32 3.71
N VAL A 8 9.94 -4.81 4.62
CA VAL A 8 9.00 -5.58 5.44
C VAL A 8 7.63 -4.93 5.33
N ASP A 9 6.59 -5.77 5.28
CA ASP A 9 5.21 -5.30 5.27
C ASP A 9 4.28 -6.26 5.99
N THR A 10 3.16 -5.73 6.50
CA THR A 10 2.13 -6.49 7.21
C THR A 10 0.76 -6.13 6.66
N CYS A 11 -0.08 -7.14 6.39
CA CYS A 11 -1.44 -6.91 5.90
C CYS A 11 -2.49 -7.37 6.93
N HIS A 12 -3.37 -6.45 7.34
CA HIS A 12 -4.46 -6.75 8.28
C HIS A 12 -5.67 -7.36 7.54
N LEU A 13 -5.83 -8.69 7.62
CA LEU A 13 -6.86 -9.42 6.87
C LEU A 13 -8.31 -8.99 7.17
N PRO A 14 -8.72 -8.67 8.41
CA PRO A 14 -10.05 -8.12 8.67
C PRO A 14 -10.31 -6.78 7.95
N HIS A 15 -9.29 -5.92 7.84
CA HIS A 15 -9.42 -4.68 7.08
C HIS A 15 -9.54 -4.95 5.58
N LEU A 16 -8.74 -5.89 5.05
CA LEU A 16 -8.86 -6.33 3.67
C LEU A 16 -10.26 -6.91 3.39
N HIS A 17 -10.81 -7.70 4.31
CA HIS A 17 -12.18 -8.20 4.23
C HIS A 17 -13.18 -7.05 4.16
N SER A 18 -13.11 -6.07 5.07
CA SER A 18 -13.97 -4.88 5.03
C SER A 18 -13.88 -4.12 3.72
N LEU A 19 -12.70 -4.03 3.09
CA LEU A 19 -12.54 -3.47 1.74
C LEU A 19 -13.26 -4.31 0.69
N LEU A 20 -13.13 -5.64 0.74
CA LEU A 20 -13.77 -6.57 -0.19
C LEU A 20 -15.29 -6.72 0.00
N THR A 21 -15.84 -6.28 1.14
CA THR A 21 -17.30 -6.16 1.31
C THR A 21 -17.89 -4.93 0.60
N ARG A 22 -17.05 -3.96 0.24
CA ARG A 22 -17.44 -2.72 -0.47
C ARG A 22 -17.12 -2.77 -1.95
N HIS A 23 -16.07 -3.50 -2.32
CA HIS A 23 -15.57 -3.61 -3.68
C HIS A 23 -15.36 -5.08 -4.05
N SER A 24 -15.64 -5.43 -5.30
CA SER A 24 -15.43 -6.80 -5.75
C SER A 24 -13.96 -7.21 -5.67
N PRO A 25 -13.66 -8.47 -5.24
CA PRO A 25 -12.31 -9.02 -5.28
C PRO A 25 -11.64 -8.85 -6.64
N TRP A 26 -12.40 -9.03 -7.73
CA TRP A 26 -11.90 -8.87 -9.08
C TRP A 26 -11.34 -7.47 -9.37
N ARG A 27 -11.95 -6.41 -8.81
CA ARG A 27 -11.47 -5.03 -8.99
C ARG A 27 -10.08 -4.83 -8.38
N LEU A 28 -9.85 -5.40 -7.19
CA LEU A 28 -8.54 -5.37 -6.55
C LEU A 28 -7.53 -6.14 -7.40
N VAL A 29 -7.84 -7.39 -7.75
CA VAL A 29 -7.00 -8.28 -8.56
C VAL A 29 -6.55 -7.63 -9.87
N ARG A 30 -7.46 -6.98 -10.61
CA ARG A 30 -7.12 -6.27 -11.85
C ARG A 30 -6.08 -5.16 -11.66
N ARG A 31 -6.07 -4.51 -10.49
CA ARG A 31 -5.12 -3.44 -10.16
C ARG A 31 -3.78 -4.00 -9.72
N ILE A 32 -3.79 -5.06 -8.89
CA ILE A 32 -2.60 -5.52 -8.19
C ILE A 32 -1.87 -6.66 -8.91
N PHE A 33 -2.55 -7.51 -9.67
CA PHE A 33 -1.94 -8.71 -10.27
C PHE A 33 -1.52 -8.49 -11.71
N THR A 34 -0.41 -9.14 -12.06
CA THR A 34 0.02 -9.29 -13.46
C THR A 34 -0.88 -10.28 -14.20
N VAL A 35 -0.76 -10.34 -15.53
CA VAL A 35 -1.54 -11.28 -16.36
C VAL A 35 -1.37 -12.71 -15.84
N ARG A 36 -0.13 -13.12 -15.59
CA ARG A 36 0.21 -14.47 -15.11
C ARG A 36 -0.36 -14.77 -13.74
N GLU A 37 -0.32 -13.81 -12.82
CA GLU A 37 -0.92 -13.98 -11.49
C GLU A 37 -2.45 -14.07 -11.56
N ARG A 38 -3.08 -13.38 -12.51
CA ARG A 38 -4.54 -13.48 -12.71
C ARG A 38 -4.95 -14.87 -13.20
N GLU A 39 -4.23 -15.45 -14.14
CA GLU A 39 -4.48 -16.83 -14.61
C GLU A 39 -4.42 -17.82 -13.44
N LEU A 40 -3.36 -17.74 -12.63
CA LEU A 40 -3.21 -18.59 -11.45
C LEU A 40 -4.30 -18.32 -10.40
N PHE A 41 -4.72 -17.06 -10.26
CA PHE A 41 -5.78 -16.68 -9.34
C PHE A 41 -7.13 -17.27 -9.77
N GLU A 42 -7.48 -17.19 -11.06
CA GLU A 42 -8.69 -17.80 -11.62
C GLU A 42 -8.67 -19.33 -11.45
N GLN A 43 -7.54 -19.99 -11.68
CA GLN A 43 -7.41 -21.43 -11.45
C GLN A 43 -7.68 -21.82 -9.99
N ASN A 44 -7.21 -21.01 -9.04
CA ASN A 44 -7.33 -21.31 -7.60
C ASN A 44 -8.68 -20.91 -7.00
N PHE A 45 -9.34 -19.87 -7.54
CA PHE A 45 -10.52 -19.25 -6.94
C PHE A 45 -11.70 -19.10 -7.90
N GLY A 46 -11.64 -19.66 -9.11
CA GLY A 46 -12.70 -19.55 -10.13
C GLY A 46 -14.05 -20.13 -9.72
N ALA A 47 -14.08 -20.97 -8.68
CA ALA A 47 -15.32 -21.46 -8.08
C ALA A 47 -16.06 -20.40 -7.22
N LEU A 48 -15.41 -19.28 -6.87
CA LEU A 48 -16.01 -18.19 -6.11
C LEU A 48 -16.60 -17.13 -7.06
N ASP A 49 -17.70 -16.50 -6.66
CA ASP A 49 -18.17 -15.28 -7.34
C ASP A 49 -17.28 -14.10 -6.94
N LEU A 50 -16.29 -13.81 -7.79
CA LEU A 50 -15.27 -12.77 -7.56
C LEU A 50 -15.71 -11.39 -8.07
N HIS A 51 -16.81 -11.31 -8.82
CA HIS A 51 -17.32 -10.07 -9.41
C HIS A 51 -18.25 -9.32 -8.46
N ARG A 52 -18.82 -10.01 -7.47
CA ARG A 52 -19.62 -9.41 -6.41
C ARG A 52 -18.77 -9.11 -5.16
N PRO A 53 -19.11 -8.07 -4.39
CA PRO A 53 -18.52 -7.86 -3.08
C PRO A 53 -18.77 -9.06 -2.15
N LEU A 54 -17.84 -9.31 -1.24
CA LEU A 54 -17.99 -10.37 -0.24
C LEU A 54 -19.12 -10.05 0.75
N PRO A 55 -19.84 -11.07 1.25
CA PRO A 55 -20.86 -10.87 2.27
C PRO A 55 -20.25 -10.35 3.58
N LYS A 56 -21.01 -9.54 4.31
CA LYS A 56 -20.67 -9.14 5.67
C LYS A 56 -21.08 -10.24 6.65
N TYR A 57 -20.21 -10.52 7.62
CA TYR A 57 -20.52 -11.44 8.72
C TYR A 57 -20.79 -10.60 9.96
N PRO A 58 -22.02 -10.58 10.50
CA PRO A 58 -22.38 -9.72 11.61
C PRO A 58 -21.57 -10.03 12.89
N ASP A 59 -21.41 -9.00 13.72
CA ASP A 59 -20.74 -9.06 15.02
C ASP A 59 -21.70 -9.49 16.11
N SER A 60 -22.36 -10.65 15.96
CA SER A 60 -23.45 -11.00 16.88
C SER A 60 -22.96 -11.47 18.26
N ASP A 61 -21.88 -12.26 18.36
CA ASP A 61 -21.61 -12.99 19.61
C ASP A 61 -20.12 -13.14 19.97
N GLY A 62 -19.42 -12.05 20.35
CA GLY A 62 -18.15 -12.05 21.11
C GLY A 62 -16.92 -12.85 20.60
N GLY A 63 -17.03 -13.61 19.52
CA GLY A 63 -16.00 -14.47 18.96
C GLY A 63 -15.16 -13.75 17.91
N ALA A 64 -13.94 -14.24 17.70
CA ALA A 64 -13.02 -13.67 16.71
C ALA A 64 -13.66 -13.67 15.31
N HIS A 65 -13.88 -12.48 14.74
CA HIS A 65 -14.49 -12.26 13.41
C HIS A 65 -13.89 -13.17 12.32
N TRP A 66 -12.58 -13.45 12.37
CA TRP A 66 -11.90 -14.36 11.44
C TRP A 66 -12.52 -15.76 11.38
N ASN A 67 -12.96 -16.31 12.52
CA ASN A 67 -13.53 -17.66 12.60
C ASN A 67 -14.93 -17.79 12.02
N ARG A 68 -15.56 -16.68 11.61
CA ARG A 68 -16.90 -16.68 10.97
C ARG A 68 -16.84 -16.71 9.45
N ILE A 69 -15.76 -16.19 8.86
CA ILE A 69 -15.59 -16.15 7.41
C ILE A 69 -15.47 -17.59 6.89
N PRO A 70 -16.23 -18.05 5.89
CA PRO A 70 -16.06 -19.37 5.29
C PRO A 70 -14.60 -19.68 4.87
N PRO A 71 -14.12 -20.94 5.02
CA PRO A 71 -12.75 -21.30 4.68
C PRO A 71 -12.30 -20.90 3.26
N PRO A 72 -13.12 -21.04 2.19
CA PRO A 72 -12.72 -20.59 0.85
C PRO A 72 -12.41 -19.09 0.77
N GLN A 73 -13.20 -18.27 1.47
CA GLN A 73 -13.01 -16.82 1.52
C GLN A 73 -11.84 -16.42 2.42
N ARG A 74 -11.58 -17.15 3.52
CA ARG A 74 -10.34 -16.97 4.29
C ARG A 74 -9.10 -17.24 3.44
N ARG A 75 -9.11 -18.32 2.66
CA ARG A 75 -8.01 -18.63 1.73
C ARG A 75 -7.83 -17.53 0.70
N LEU A 76 -8.93 -16.99 0.16
CA LEU A 76 -8.91 -15.83 -0.74
C LEU A 76 -8.27 -14.60 -0.08
N LEU A 77 -8.69 -14.25 1.14
CA LEU A 77 -8.15 -13.13 1.90
C LEU A 77 -6.67 -13.29 2.19
N SER A 78 -6.24 -14.46 2.67
CA SER A 78 -4.83 -14.75 2.93
C SER A 78 -4.01 -14.71 1.64
N TYR A 79 -4.56 -15.21 0.53
CA TYR A 79 -3.89 -15.20 -0.77
C TYR A 79 -3.66 -13.77 -1.28
N LEU A 80 -4.70 -12.93 -1.22
CA LEU A 80 -4.62 -11.53 -1.64
C LEU A 80 -3.73 -10.71 -0.70
N GLY A 81 -3.93 -10.85 0.61
CA GLY A 81 -3.18 -10.13 1.63
C GLY A 81 -1.70 -10.48 1.63
N GLY A 82 -1.35 -11.76 1.44
CA GLY A 82 0.04 -12.18 1.31
C GLY A 82 0.73 -11.58 0.08
N ARG A 83 0.03 -11.47 -1.06
CA ARG A 83 0.58 -10.85 -2.27
C ARG A 83 0.68 -9.34 -2.16
N TRP A 84 -0.30 -8.70 -1.53
CA TRP A 84 -0.22 -7.29 -1.20
C TRP A 84 1.04 -7.01 -0.38
N ALA A 85 1.19 -7.70 0.76
CA ALA A 85 2.33 -7.49 1.66
C ALA A 85 3.67 -7.82 0.98
N ALA A 86 3.76 -8.91 0.24
CA ALA A 86 4.99 -9.28 -0.46
C ALA A 86 5.38 -8.25 -1.54
N LYS A 87 4.42 -7.67 -2.26
CA LYS A 87 4.71 -6.60 -3.24
C LYS A 87 5.12 -5.31 -2.57
N GLU A 88 4.43 -4.88 -1.51
CA GLU A 88 4.83 -3.72 -0.71
C GLU A 88 6.22 -3.88 -0.09
N ALA A 89 6.54 -5.06 0.43
CA ALA A 89 7.88 -5.39 0.92
C ALA A 89 8.93 -5.29 -0.19
N ALA A 90 8.62 -5.77 -1.40
CA ALA A 90 9.52 -5.64 -2.55
C ALA A 90 9.74 -4.18 -2.96
N PHE A 91 8.67 -3.36 -2.98
CA PHE A 91 8.76 -1.93 -3.28
C PHE A 91 9.67 -1.21 -2.29
N LYS A 92 9.50 -1.47 -0.98
CA LYS A 92 10.34 -0.89 0.07
C LYS A 92 11.80 -1.34 -0.03
N ALA A 93 12.06 -2.59 -0.43
CA ALA A 93 13.42 -3.11 -0.59
C ALA A 93 14.17 -2.49 -1.77
N LEU A 94 13.46 -2.05 -2.82
CA LEU A 94 14.05 -1.60 -4.07
C LEU A 94 14.00 -0.07 -4.26
N TYR A 95 13.18 0.63 -3.49
CA TYR A 95 13.14 2.09 -3.43
C TYR A 95 14.37 2.66 -2.70
N PRO A 96 14.93 3.81 -3.11
CA PRO A 96 14.54 4.70 -4.21
C PRO A 96 15.12 4.31 -5.57
N THR A 97 15.98 3.29 -5.63
CA THR A 97 16.71 2.92 -6.86
C THR A 97 15.78 2.50 -7.99
N TYR A 98 14.70 1.77 -7.67
CA TYR A 98 13.70 1.34 -8.63
C TYR A 98 12.31 1.80 -8.18
N HIS A 99 11.60 2.46 -9.09
CA HIS A 99 10.20 2.85 -8.90
C HIS A 99 9.30 1.81 -9.56
N LEU A 100 8.91 0.81 -8.78
CA LEU A 100 8.09 -0.29 -9.25
C LEU A 100 6.60 0.05 -9.23
N GLN A 101 5.85 -0.49 -10.18
CA GLN A 101 4.39 -0.58 -10.13
C GLN A 101 3.95 -2.01 -9.80
N PHE A 102 2.69 -2.18 -9.39
CA PHE A 102 2.10 -3.50 -9.14
C PHE A 102 2.20 -4.47 -10.33
N ARG A 103 2.22 -3.94 -11.56
CA ARG A 103 2.31 -4.71 -12.80
C ARG A 103 3.73 -5.21 -13.08
N ASP A 104 4.74 -4.60 -12.46
CA ASP A 104 6.15 -4.95 -12.66
C ASP A 104 6.62 -6.10 -11.77
N VAL A 105 5.78 -6.54 -10.83
CA VAL A 105 6.14 -7.55 -9.83
C VAL A 105 5.12 -8.67 -9.88
N SER A 106 5.58 -9.90 -10.10
CA SER A 106 4.77 -11.11 -10.01
C SER A 106 5.27 -12.01 -8.88
N ILE A 107 4.36 -12.61 -8.12
CA ILE A 107 4.71 -13.59 -7.08
C ILE A 107 4.30 -14.98 -7.55
N LEU A 108 5.29 -15.74 -8.03
CA LEU A 108 5.13 -17.01 -8.72
C LEU A 108 5.85 -18.14 -7.97
N LYS A 109 5.52 -19.39 -8.30
CA LYS A 109 6.15 -20.60 -7.74
C LYS A 109 6.79 -21.45 -8.86
N GLU A 110 7.53 -20.81 -9.75
CA GLU A 110 8.06 -21.48 -10.96
C GLU A 110 9.25 -22.41 -10.67
N GLN A 111 10.05 -22.10 -9.65
CA GLN A 111 11.29 -22.81 -9.33
C GLN A 111 11.14 -23.75 -8.12
N GLY A 112 9.92 -24.21 -7.82
CA GLY A 112 9.63 -25.15 -6.74
C GLY A 112 8.54 -24.69 -5.77
N PRO A 113 8.45 -25.27 -4.56
CA PRO A 113 7.36 -24.99 -3.62
C PRO A 113 7.42 -23.59 -3.02
N LYS A 114 8.59 -22.95 -3.07
CA LYS A 114 8.87 -21.63 -2.49
C LYS A 114 8.41 -20.52 -3.45
N PRO A 115 7.77 -19.46 -2.96
CA PRO A 115 7.42 -18.32 -3.79
C PRO A 115 8.68 -17.53 -4.18
N CYS A 116 8.71 -17.06 -5.42
CA CYS A 116 9.74 -16.23 -6.02
C CYS A 116 9.10 -14.93 -6.50
N ILE A 117 9.82 -13.82 -6.35
CA ILE A 117 9.46 -12.55 -7.00
C ILE A 117 10.06 -12.56 -8.40
N VAL A 118 9.22 -12.34 -9.41
CA VAL A 118 9.61 -12.18 -10.81
C VAL A 118 9.33 -10.73 -11.21
N LEU A 119 10.37 -10.02 -11.63
CA LEU A 119 10.27 -8.64 -12.09
C LEU A 119 9.97 -8.59 -13.59
N SER A 120 9.31 -7.54 -14.05
CA SER A 120 9.08 -7.32 -15.48
C SER A 120 10.41 -7.19 -16.24
N PRO A 121 10.46 -7.63 -17.51
CA PRO A 121 11.69 -7.56 -18.31
C PRO A 121 12.28 -6.15 -18.39
N ASP A 122 11.44 -5.12 -18.36
CA ASP A 122 11.88 -3.73 -18.46
C ASP A 122 12.66 -3.29 -17.22
N ILE A 123 12.20 -3.65 -16.02
CA ILE A 123 12.95 -3.41 -14.78
C ILE A 123 14.26 -4.19 -14.76
N VAL A 124 14.26 -5.43 -15.23
CA VAL A 124 15.47 -6.25 -15.31
C VAL A 124 16.49 -5.64 -16.28
N LYS A 125 16.04 -5.16 -17.45
CA LYS A 125 16.90 -4.43 -18.39
C LYS A 125 17.49 -3.18 -17.75
N THR A 126 16.67 -2.35 -17.10
CA THR A 126 17.14 -1.16 -16.39
C THR A 126 18.20 -1.52 -15.34
N ALA A 127 17.97 -2.58 -14.56
CA ALA A 127 18.93 -3.05 -13.56
C ALA A 127 20.27 -3.48 -14.18
N ASN A 128 20.23 -4.20 -15.30
CA ASN A 128 21.44 -4.61 -16.02
C ASN A 128 22.22 -3.41 -16.57
N TYR A 129 21.54 -2.45 -17.22
CA TYR A 129 22.16 -1.23 -17.73
C TYR A 129 22.84 -0.40 -16.63
N LEU A 130 22.20 -0.26 -15.46
CA LEU A 130 22.77 0.46 -14.33
C LEU A 130 24.03 -0.24 -13.79
N ASN A 131 24.03 -1.57 -13.78
CA ASN A 131 25.17 -2.35 -13.33
C ASN A 131 26.36 -2.22 -14.32
N ASP A 132 26.09 -2.28 -15.62
CA ASP A 132 27.11 -2.10 -16.66
C ASP A 132 27.71 -0.68 -16.63
N PHE A 133 26.89 0.35 -16.40
CA PHE A 133 27.36 1.72 -16.23
C PHE A 133 28.17 1.92 -14.94
N ALA A 134 27.80 1.24 -13.85
CA ALA A 134 28.57 1.25 -12.62
C ALA A 134 29.94 0.58 -12.80
N MET A 135 30.01 -0.48 -13.62
CA MET A 135 31.24 -1.22 -13.95
C MET A 135 32.14 -0.48 -14.96
N SER A 136 31.59 0.42 -15.79
CA SER A 136 32.36 1.18 -16.79
C SER A 136 32.99 2.47 -16.26
N LYS A 137 32.69 2.87 -15.01
CA LYS A 137 33.40 3.99 -14.37
C LYS A 137 34.82 3.56 -14.01
N PRO A 138 35.87 4.30 -14.44
CA PRO A 138 37.24 3.99 -14.07
C PRO A 138 37.38 4.03 -12.55
N VAL A 139 37.87 2.93 -11.97
CA VAL A 139 38.30 2.88 -10.57
C VAL A 139 39.37 3.96 -10.40
N PRO A 140 39.19 4.98 -9.54
CA PRO A 140 40.26 5.90 -9.24
C PRO A 140 41.37 5.10 -8.57
N SER A 141 42.49 4.94 -9.28
CA SER A 141 43.67 4.30 -8.73
C SER A 141 44.14 5.11 -7.53
N SER A 142 44.33 4.40 -6.42
CA SER A 142 44.89 4.86 -5.14
C SER A 142 45.91 5.99 -5.29
N GLY A 143 45.62 7.15 -4.69
CA GLY A 143 46.56 8.26 -4.65
C GLY A 143 46.15 9.41 -3.73
N LYS A 144 46.47 9.24 -2.44
CA LYS A 144 46.67 10.27 -1.40
C LYS A 144 45.47 10.72 -0.56
N ASN A 145 45.71 10.63 0.75
CA ASN A 145 44.98 11.24 1.84
C ASN A 145 44.66 12.71 1.56
N GLU A 146 43.38 13.04 1.45
CA GLU A 146 42.94 14.41 1.68
C GLU A 146 41.71 14.40 2.58
N ARG A 147 41.95 14.74 3.86
CA ARG A 147 40.90 15.09 4.81
C ARG A 147 40.25 16.39 4.32
N VAL A 148 39.27 16.29 3.44
CA VAL A 148 38.39 17.42 3.14
C VAL A 148 37.20 17.34 4.09
N ARG A 149 37.25 18.18 5.13
CA ARG A 149 36.09 18.54 5.95
C ARG A 149 35.02 19.13 5.03
N THR A 150 33.92 18.42 4.83
CA THR A 150 32.68 19.04 4.35
C THR A 150 31.71 19.12 5.52
N ASN A 151 31.72 20.28 6.18
CA ASN A 151 30.56 20.75 6.92
C ASN A 151 29.45 20.98 5.90
N ARG A 152 28.51 20.05 5.78
CA ARG A 152 27.19 20.38 5.21
C ARG A 152 26.15 20.08 6.27
N ALA A 153 25.71 21.17 6.89
CA ALA A 153 24.65 21.22 7.87
C ALA A 153 23.45 20.42 7.38
N PHE A 154 22.98 19.51 8.23
CA PHE A 154 21.63 18.98 8.19
C PHE A 154 20.66 20.16 8.26
N ALA A 155 19.98 20.45 7.16
CA ALA A 155 18.79 21.28 7.20
C ALA A 155 17.70 20.47 7.92
N SER A 156 17.45 20.86 9.17
CA SER A 156 16.31 20.46 9.97
C SER A 156 15.02 20.76 9.22
N TYR A 157 14.23 19.73 8.91
CA TYR A 157 12.82 19.89 8.60
C TYR A 157 12.09 20.19 9.91
N GLN A 158 11.96 21.48 10.24
CA GLN A 158 11.01 21.97 11.23
C GLN A 158 10.09 23.00 10.56
N GLY A 159 8.78 22.73 10.68
CA GLY A 159 7.73 23.74 10.81
C GLY A 159 7.18 24.33 9.53
N CYS A 160 5.90 24.05 9.27
CA CYS A 160 4.92 25.07 8.88
C CYS A 160 3.52 24.63 9.35
N ASN A 161 3.26 24.86 10.64
CA ASN A 161 1.92 25.21 11.10
C ASN A 161 1.66 26.64 10.59
N ALA A 162 0.62 26.83 9.79
CA ALA A 162 0.06 28.15 9.51
C ALA A 162 -1.33 28.24 10.15
N SER A 163 -1.33 28.55 11.44
CA SER A 163 -2.42 29.29 12.09
C SER A 163 -2.31 30.75 11.65
N ASN A 164 -3.40 31.33 11.13
CA ASN A 164 -3.53 32.77 11.01
C ASN A 164 -4.66 33.31 11.90
N PRO A 165 -4.55 34.57 12.34
CA PRO A 165 -5.03 35.00 13.65
C PRO A 165 -6.37 35.74 13.62
N VAL A 166 -6.94 35.79 14.83
CA VAL A 166 -8.10 36.58 15.25
C VAL A 166 -7.79 38.08 15.14
N ALA A 167 -8.73 38.84 14.56
CA ALA A 167 -8.88 40.26 14.80
C ALA A 167 -10.33 40.55 15.23
N SER A 168 -10.46 40.91 16.50
CA SER A 168 -11.62 41.50 17.15
C SER A 168 -11.89 42.91 16.63
N THR A 169 -13.14 43.31 16.46
CA THR A 169 -13.64 44.60 16.99
C THR A 169 -15.16 44.54 17.21
N SER A 170 -15.55 45.04 18.38
CA SER A 170 -16.86 45.25 18.99
C SER A 170 -17.89 46.06 18.17
N ALA A 171 -19.19 45.81 18.38
CA ALA A 171 -20.08 46.67 19.20
C ALA A 171 -21.58 46.31 19.08
N GLN A 172 -22.20 46.09 20.26
CA GLN A 172 -23.50 46.63 20.74
C GLN A 172 -24.84 46.25 20.05
N SER A 173 -25.72 45.56 20.80
CA SER A 173 -27.03 46.06 21.30
C SER A 173 -28.20 45.71 20.36
N ALA A 174 -29.38 45.19 20.71
CA ALA A 174 -30.15 45.04 21.95
C ALA A 174 -31.12 43.83 21.86
N LYS A 175 -31.57 43.34 23.01
CA LYS A 175 -32.78 42.49 23.26
C LYS A 175 -34.02 43.43 23.43
N PRO A 176 -35.29 43.01 23.71
CA PRO A 176 -35.93 41.66 23.81
C PRO A 176 -37.41 41.60 23.28
N MET A 177 -38.15 40.52 23.64
CA MET A 177 -39.62 40.34 23.72
C MET A 177 -40.38 40.16 22.38
N GLY A 178 -41.33 39.25 22.17
CA GLY A 178 -42.12 38.35 23.03
C GLY A 178 -43.07 37.49 22.13
N PRO A 179 -44.06 36.76 22.69
CA PRO A 179 -44.58 35.48 22.16
C PRO A 179 -46.00 35.55 21.56
N PHE A 180 -46.40 34.61 20.68
CA PHE A 180 -47.81 34.21 20.43
C PHE A 180 -47.86 33.03 19.42
N MET A 181 -48.26 31.80 19.79
CA MET A 181 -49.61 31.18 19.86
C MET A 181 -49.92 30.25 18.67
N ASP A 182 -50.07 28.97 19.03
CA ASP A 182 -51.20 28.05 18.83
C ASP A 182 -51.96 27.98 17.49
N GLY A 183 -52.27 26.76 17.07
CA GLY A 183 -53.10 26.51 15.88
C GLY A 183 -53.20 25.03 15.47
N THR A 184 -54.12 24.31 16.11
CA THR A 184 -54.57 22.93 15.88
C THR A 184 -55.21 22.70 14.49
N VAL A 185 -55.46 21.42 14.17
CA VAL A 185 -56.52 20.84 13.30
C VAL A 185 -56.07 20.33 11.91
N LYS A 186 -55.82 19.02 11.77
CA LYS A 186 -56.78 17.98 11.32
C LYS A 186 -56.21 16.58 11.55
#